data_AF-A0A8J4LQA1-F1
#
_entry.id   AF-A0A8J4LQA1-F1
#
_cell.length_a   1.000
_cell.length_b   1.000
_cell.length_c   1.000
_cell.angle_alpha   90.00
_cell.angle_beta   90.00
_cell.angle_gamma   90.00
#
_symmetry.space_group_name_H-M   'P 1'
#
loop_
_entity.id
_entity.type
_entity.pdbx_description
1 polymer ?
#
loop_
_entity_poly.entity_id
_entity_poly.type
_entity_poly.pdbx_seq_one_letter_code
_entity_poly.pdbx_strand_id
1 'polypeptide(L)'
;MKSFIGCSLSEKFHSMKKPHHFRGSRCMASATLSARGIGRRPTALLATTLRERQPACPVPQAVPSSIASKPRLSYVGQAVAGGGDGISPDKTTYGSRLEEATGGVLRPPTISRPDTEFETKLGVQFVEGREGILITELNELFEKVGFPRRDPDRLRVALENTYHIIWVRAAKQSRLARQGQIIGFARATSDGVLSATVWDVAVNPAWQRSGLGRALMERLTKKLVEAGIPTITLYAEPQVVGLYEKLGYVRDPDGIRGMAFQRRKKEKTGLLTRAA
;
A
#
# COMPACT_ATOMS: atom_id res chain seq x y z
N MET A 1 25.96 6.68 -4.80
CA MET A 1 24.84 7.61 -4.51
C MET A 1 23.54 6.85 -4.72
N LYS A 2 22.78 6.55 -3.66
CA LYS A 2 21.55 5.75 -3.75
C LYS A 2 20.35 6.72 -3.80
N SER A 3 19.71 6.85 -4.95
CA SER A 3 18.48 7.64 -5.14
C SER A 3 17.28 6.72 -4.92
N PHE A 4 16.88 6.48 -3.68
CA PHE A 4 15.70 5.66 -3.40
C PHE A 4 14.45 6.46 -3.73
N ILE A 5 13.60 5.94 -4.64
CA ILE A 5 12.19 6.33 -4.71
C ILE A 5 11.46 5.31 -3.84
N GLY A 6 11.04 5.73 -2.65
CA GLY A 6 10.36 4.84 -1.74
C GLY A 6 9.45 5.59 -0.78
N CYS A 7 8.15 5.32 -0.90
CA CYS A 7 7.16 5.48 0.16
C CYS A 7 7.00 4.07 0.74
N SER A 8 7.48 3.82 1.96
CA SER A 8 7.12 2.62 2.72
C SER A 8 7.32 2.93 4.19
N LEU A 9 6.21 3.01 4.91
CA LEU A 9 6.20 3.05 6.38
C LEU A 9 6.27 1.63 7.00
N SER A 10 6.46 0.59 6.18
CA SER A 10 6.52 -0.79 6.64
C SER A 10 7.98 -1.23 6.83
N GLU A 11 8.34 -1.39 8.10
CA GLU A 11 9.39 -2.29 8.60
C GLU A 11 10.82 -2.10 8.06
N LYS A 12 11.40 -0.90 8.23
CA LYS A 12 12.84 -0.84 8.49
C LYS A 12 13.06 -1.47 9.87
N PHE A 13 13.45 -2.74 9.95
CA PHE A 13 14.27 -3.37 11.01
C PHE A 13 14.17 -4.90 10.85
N HIS A 14 15.08 -5.51 10.09
CA HIS A 14 15.69 -6.77 10.51
C HIS A 14 17.10 -6.92 9.93
N SER A 15 18.01 -7.27 10.84
CA SER A 15 19.44 -7.42 10.65
C SER A 15 19.78 -8.68 9.86
N MET A 16 20.89 -8.60 9.13
CA MET A 16 21.56 -9.66 8.38
C MET A 16 21.58 -11.01 9.10
N LYS A 17 21.10 -12.06 8.42
CA LYS A 17 21.58 -13.43 8.64
C LYS A 17 21.89 -14.07 7.29
N LYS A 18 23.14 -14.53 7.15
CA LYS A 18 23.66 -15.30 6.01
C LYS A 18 22.93 -16.65 5.89
N PRO A 19 22.73 -17.21 4.68
CA PRO A 19 22.19 -18.54 4.51
C PRO A 19 23.28 -19.61 4.69
N HIS A 20 23.01 -20.60 5.53
CA HIS A 20 23.76 -21.87 5.53
C HIS A 20 23.09 -22.85 4.55
N HIS A 21 23.93 -23.48 3.73
CA HIS A 21 23.61 -24.63 2.89
C HIS A 21 22.95 -25.76 3.66
N PHE A 22 21.90 -26.37 3.09
CA PHE A 22 21.65 -27.79 3.26
C PHE A 22 21.06 -28.41 1.98
N ARG A 23 21.70 -29.48 1.52
CA ARG A 23 21.37 -30.33 0.37
C ARG A 23 20.44 -31.47 0.82
N GLY A 24 19.64 -31.99 -0.12
CA GLY A 24 19.00 -33.32 -0.08
C GLY A 24 17.53 -33.25 -0.52
N SER A 25 17.15 -33.52 -1.76
CA SER A 25 17.14 -34.77 -2.54
C SER A 25 15.84 -35.60 -2.41
N ARG A 26 15.13 -35.68 -3.55
CA ARG A 26 14.45 -36.85 -4.17
C ARG A 26 12.97 -37.19 -3.88
N CYS A 27 12.37 -37.65 -4.99
CA CYS A 27 11.23 -38.57 -5.24
C CYS A 27 9.81 -38.00 -5.08
N MET A 28 9.06 -37.80 -6.18
CA MET A 28 8.25 -38.76 -6.98
C MET A 28 6.99 -39.28 -6.27
N ALA A 29 5.81 -38.95 -6.81
CA ALA A 29 4.78 -39.92 -7.24
C ALA A 29 3.56 -39.21 -7.85
N SER A 30 3.18 -39.67 -9.05
CA SER A 30 1.90 -39.43 -9.72
C SER A 30 0.72 -40.06 -8.97
N ALA A 31 -0.47 -39.50 -9.13
CA ALA A 31 -1.70 -40.28 -9.23
C ALA A 31 -2.75 -39.52 -10.04
N THR A 32 -2.94 -40.00 -11.27
CA THR A 32 -4.07 -39.77 -12.16
C THR A 32 -5.28 -40.54 -11.64
N LEU A 33 -6.47 -39.92 -11.60
CA LEU A 33 -7.72 -40.69 -11.70
C LEU A 33 -8.76 -39.94 -12.52
N SER A 34 -9.15 -40.64 -13.58
CA SER A 34 -10.20 -40.35 -14.55
C SER A 34 -11.53 -40.91 -14.03
N ALA A 35 -12.62 -40.18 -14.22
CA ALA A 35 -13.96 -40.77 -14.28
C ALA A 35 -14.86 -39.92 -15.20
N ARG A 36 -15.15 -40.47 -16.38
CA ARG A 36 -16.25 -40.06 -17.27
C ARG A 36 -17.55 -40.72 -16.77
N GLY A 37 -18.69 -40.04 -16.95
CA GLY A 37 -20.00 -40.71 -16.92
C GLY A 37 -21.21 -39.79 -16.79
N ILE A 38 -21.72 -39.33 -17.95
CA ILE A 38 -23.14 -39.39 -18.40
C ILE A 38 -24.20 -39.15 -17.29
N GLY A 39 -24.96 -38.06 -17.23
CA GLY A 39 -25.88 -37.57 -18.26
C GLY A 39 -27.31 -38.07 -17.99
N ARG A 40 -28.17 -37.22 -17.37
CA ARG A 40 -29.65 -37.14 -17.56
C ARG A 40 -30.29 -36.14 -16.57
N ARG A 41 -31.01 -35.16 -17.12
CA ARG A 41 -32.15 -34.42 -16.54
C ARG A 41 -33.40 -34.85 -17.35
N PRO A 42 -34.66 -34.43 -17.07
CA PRO A 42 -35.17 -33.61 -15.96
C PRO A 42 -36.43 -34.23 -15.27
N THR A 43 -36.85 -33.72 -14.11
CA THR A 43 -38.28 -33.48 -13.84
C THR A 43 -38.44 -32.46 -12.72
N ALA A 44 -39.34 -31.51 -12.94
CA ALA A 44 -39.73 -30.46 -12.01
C ALA A 44 -40.58 -31.02 -10.87
N LEU A 45 -40.39 -30.54 -9.65
CA LEU A 45 -41.38 -30.62 -8.59
C LEU A 45 -41.23 -29.45 -7.60
N LEU A 46 -42.36 -28.74 -7.51
CA LEU A 46 -42.86 -27.72 -6.59
C LEU A 46 -41.93 -27.02 -5.60
N ALA A 47 -42.02 -25.69 -5.67
CA ALA A 47 -41.69 -24.75 -4.62
C ALA A 47 -42.58 -24.93 -3.39
N THR A 48 -41.94 -25.08 -2.23
CA THR A 48 -42.53 -24.75 -0.93
C THR A 48 -41.49 -23.99 -0.12
N THR A 49 -41.84 -22.76 0.21
CA THR A 49 -41.10 -21.79 1.01
C THR A 49 -40.89 -22.30 2.44
N LEU A 50 -39.64 -22.53 2.82
CA LEU A 50 -39.24 -22.59 4.23
C LEU A 50 -38.13 -21.54 4.46
N ARG A 51 -38.57 -20.46 5.08
CA ARG A 51 -37.75 -19.33 5.54
C ARG A 51 -36.89 -19.82 6.70
N GLU A 52 -35.63 -20.16 6.42
CA GLU A 52 -34.64 -20.44 7.46
C GLU A 52 -34.49 -19.21 8.36
N ARG A 53 -34.90 -19.36 9.63
CA ARG A 53 -34.67 -18.37 10.68
C ARG A 53 -33.18 -18.35 11.01
N GLN A 54 -32.52 -17.24 10.70
CA GLN A 54 -31.18 -16.95 11.24
C GLN A 54 -31.23 -16.97 12.77
N PRO A 55 -30.26 -17.57 13.47
CA PRO A 55 -30.14 -17.42 14.91
C PRO A 55 -29.75 -15.97 15.25
N ALA A 56 -30.51 -15.36 16.15
CA ALA A 56 -30.30 -14.00 16.62
C ALA A 56 -28.91 -13.85 17.27
N CYS A 57 -28.19 -12.78 16.91
CA CYS A 57 -26.97 -12.37 17.61
C CYS A 57 -27.29 -12.11 19.10
N PRO A 58 -26.50 -12.63 20.05
CA PRO A 58 -26.69 -12.29 21.45
C PRO A 58 -26.39 -10.80 21.68
N VAL A 59 -27.36 -10.11 22.26
CA VAL A 59 -27.21 -8.72 22.75
C VAL A 59 -26.21 -8.74 23.91
N PRO A 60 -25.15 -7.91 23.90
CA PRO A 60 -24.22 -7.84 25.02
C PRO A 60 -24.95 -7.25 26.24
N GLN A 61 -24.97 -8.01 27.34
CA GLN A 61 -25.45 -7.49 28.63
C GLN A 61 -24.48 -6.42 29.17
N ALA A 62 -25.05 -5.34 29.70
CA ALA A 62 -24.31 -4.21 30.24
C ALA A 62 -23.42 -4.61 31.42
N VAL A 63 -22.11 -4.39 31.29
CA VAL A 63 -21.13 -4.51 32.36
C VAL A 63 -21.13 -3.24 33.22
N PRO A 64 -21.11 -3.33 34.56
CA PRO A 64 -21.12 -2.17 35.43
C PRO A 64 -19.81 -1.36 35.29
N SER A 65 -19.98 -0.05 35.11
CA SER A 65 -18.92 0.93 34.91
C SER A 65 -18.20 1.26 36.22
N SER A 66 -17.10 0.57 36.52
CA SER A 66 -16.07 1.12 37.40
C SER A 66 -15.07 1.90 36.54
N ILE A 67 -15.25 3.22 36.46
CA ILE A 67 -14.34 4.11 35.73
C ILE A 67 -13.02 4.17 36.51
N ALA A 68 -12.09 3.27 36.18
CA ALA A 68 -10.68 3.50 36.47
C ALA A 68 -10.26 4.75 35.69
N SER A 69 -9.71 5.75 36.38
CA SER A 69 -9.32 7.03 35.80
C SER A 69 -8.45 6.80 34.56
N LYS A 70 -8.98 7.16 33.38
CA LYS A 70 -8.25 7.05 32.12
C LYS A 70 -6.93 7.82 32.25
N PRO A 71 -5.80 7.25 31.81
CA PRO A 71 -4.54 7.98 31.79
C PRO A 71 -4.71 9.22 30.91
N ARG A 72 -4.52 10.41 31.50
CA ARG A 72 -4.65 11.70 30.81
C ARG A 72 -3.52 11.81 29.78
N LEU A 73 -3.87 11.90 28.51
CA LEU A 73 -2.92 12.22 27.45
C LEU A 73 -2.55 13.71 27.61
N SER A 74 -1.42 14.01 28.24
CA SER A 74 -0.93 15.38 28.36
C SER A 74 -0.18 15.80 27.10
N TYR A 75 -0.63 16.90 26.50
CA TYR A 75 0.02 17.54 25.36
C TYR A 75 1.08 18.53 25.86
N VAL A 76 2.35 18.34 25.48
CA VAL A 76 3.43 19.31 25.72
C VAL A 76 3.70 20.03 24.41
N GLY A 77 2.88 21.03 24.14
CA GLY A 77 3.01 21.97 23.03
C GLY A 77 2.25 23.24 23.41
N GLN A 78 2.57 24.37 22.78
CA GLN A 78 2.02 25.68 23.11
C GLN A 78 0.49 25.60 23.19
N ALA A 79 -0.03 25.74 24.40
CA ALA A 79 -1.41 25.46 24.73
C ALA A 79 -2.31 26.52 24.12
N VAL A 80 -3.17 26.13 23.17
CA VAL A 80 -4.51 26.72 23.11
C VAL A 80 -5.25 26.17 24.33
N ALA A 81 -5.76 27.06 25.17
CA ALA A 81 -6.30 26.73 26.49
C ALA A 81 -7.35 25.62 26.42
N GLY A 82 -7.02 24.44 26.99
CA GLY A 82 -7.93 23.31 27.12
C GLY A 82 -7.21 21.98 27.07
N GLY A 83 -7.12 21.27 28.20
CA GLY A 83 -6.70 19.87 28.22
C GLY A 83 -7.78 19.00 27.56
N GLY A 84 -7.72 18.86 26.24
CA GLY A 84 -8.68 18.09 25.45
C GLY A 84 -8.25 16.63 25.25
N ASP A 85 -9.22 15.77 24.89
CA ASP A 85 -9.05 14.33 24.66
C ASP A 85 -8.24 13.97 23.38
N GLY A 86 -7.39 14.88 22.91
CA GLY A 86 -6.63 14.73 21.66
C GLY A 86 -7.44 14.96 20.38
N ILE A 87 -8.67 15.47 20.50
CA ILE A 87 -9.51 15.89 19.37
C ILE A 87 -9.35 17.39 19.21
N SER A 88 -8.94 17.85 18.02
CA SER A 88 -8.87 19.28 17.72
C SER A 88 -10.27 19.91 17.85
N PRO A 89 -10.45 20.98 18.66
CA PRO A 89 -11.73 21.67 18.79
C PRO A 89 -12.10 22.44 17.50
N ASP A 90 -11.13 22.83 16.69
CA ASP A 90 -11.30 23.58 15.43
C ASP A 90 -11.43 22.66 14.19
N LYS A 91 -12.31 21.66 14.26
CA LYS A 91 -12.63 20.86 13.05
C LYS A 91 -13.37 21.67 11.99
N THR A 92 -14.14 22.67 12.41
CA THR A 92 -14.91 23.58 11.54
C THR A 92 -13.99 24.33 10.58
N THR A 93 -12.83 24.77 11.07
CA THR A 93 -11.81 25.48 10.29
C THR A 93 -11.13 24.56 9.26
N TYR A 94 -10.97 23.27 9.57
CA TYR A 94 -10.42 22.29 8.62
C TYR A 94 -11.43 21.93 7.53
N GLY A 95 -12.69 21.68 7.90
CA GLY A 95 -13.77 21.41 6.94
C GLY A 95 -13.97 22.58 5.98
N SER A 96 -14.04 23.81 6.49
CA SER A 96 -14.20 25.00 5.65
C SER A 96 -12.96 25.33 4.83
N ARG A 97 -11.73 25.09 5.33
CA ARG A 97 -10.50 25.27 4.53
C ARG A 97 -10.29 24.18 3.50
N LEU A 98 -10.68 22.93 3.78
CA LEU A 98 -10.76 21.92 2.73
C LEU A 98 -11.84 22.31 1.74
N GLU A 99 -13.03 22.77 2.13
CA GLU A 99 -14.04 23.20 1.16
C GLU A 99 -13.64 24.46 0.38
N GLU A 100 -12.87 25.39 0.95
CA GLU A 100 -12.31 26.57 0.27
C GLU A 100 -11.10 26.22 -0.62
N ALA A 101 -10.21 25.32 -0.17
CA ALA A 101 -9.07 24.84 -0.96
C ALA A 101 -9.46 23.80 -2.02
N THR A 102 -10.49 23.00 -1.74
CA THR A 102 -11.13 21.98 -2.60
C THR A 102 -12.37 22.55 -3.30
N GLY A 103 -12.65 23.84 -3.15
CA GLY A 103 -13.61 24.60 -3.97
C GLY A 103 -13.24 24.56 -5.46
N GLY A 104 -12.04 24.06 -5.78
CA GLY A 104 -11.74 23.44 -7.06
C GLY A 104 -11.66 21.92 -6.93
N VAL A 105 -12.51 21.22 -7.69
CA VAL A 105 -12.29 19.84 -8.12
C VAL A 105 -10.79 19.65 -8.40
N LEU A 106 -10.14 18.69 -7.72
CA LEU A 106 -8.74 18.36 -8.02
C LEU A 106 -8.63 18.18 -9.54
N ARG A 107 -7.69 18.90 -10.16
CA ARG A 107 -7.48 18.76 -11.60
C ARG A 107 -6.58 17.55 -11.83
N PRO A 108 -6.95 16.63 -12.74
CA PRO A 108 -6.06 15.52 -13.06
C PRO A 108 -4.69 16.06 -13.49
N PRO A 109 -3.58 15.53 -12.96
CA PRO A 109 -2.26 15.99 -13.36
C PRO A 109 -2.03 15.72 -14.85
N THR A 110 -1.38 16.68 -15.50
CA THR A 110 -0.96 16.52 -16.90
C THR A 110 0.05 15.38 -16.99
N ILE A 111 -0.22 14.40 -17.87
CA ILE A 111 0.75 13.36 -18.18
C ILE A 111 1.90 14.01 -18.95
N SER A 112 3.08 14.05 -18.34
CA SER A 112 4.24 14.74 -18.89
C SER A 112 4.82 14.05 -20.13
N ARG A 113 4.73 12.72 -20.18
CA ARG A 113 5.28 11.87 -21.24
C ARG A 113 4.31 10.73 -21.54
N PRO A 114 3.89 10.54 -22.81
CA PRO A 114 2.94 9.49 -23.16
C PRO A 114 3.60 8.10 -23.09
N ASP A 115 2.77 7.06 -22.98
CA ASP A 115 3.21 5.66 -22.86
C ASP A 115 4.10 5.23 -24.05
N THR A 116 3.76 5.69 -25.26
CA THR A 116 4.50 5.41 -26.51
C THR A 116 5.96 5.86 -26.45
N GLU A 117 6.25 6.92 -25.70
CA GLU A 117 7.61 7.43 -25.55
C GLU A 117 8.45 6.49 -24.66
N PHE A 118 7.85 5.96 -23.59
CA PHE A 118 8.51 4.98 -22.72
C PHE A 118 8.68 3.64 -23.42
N GLU A 119 7.71 3.22 -24.22
CA GLU A 119 7.82 2.00 -25.01
C GLU A 119 8.94 2.09 -26.05
N THR A 120 9.04 3.22 -26.76
CA THR A 120 10.04 3.40 -27.82
C THR A 120 11.45 3.60 -27.25
N LYS A 121 11.60 4.45 -26.23
CA LYS A 121 12.93 4.81 -25.68
C LYS A 121 13.47 3.81 -24.66
N LEU A 122 12.59 3.23 -23.86
CA LEU A 122 12.96 2.36 -22.73
C LEU A 122 12.54 0.91 -22.96
N GLY A 123 11.65 0.61 -23.92
CA GLY A 123 11.17 -0.76 -24.11
C GLY A 123 10.31 -1.23 -22.95
N VAL A 124 9.51 -0.35 -22.36
CA VAL A 124 8.66 -0.64 -21.19
C VAL A 124 7.21 -0.27 -21.45
N GLN A 125 6.29 -0.98 -20.78
CA GLN A 125 4.85 -0.79 -20.93
C GLN A 125 4.21 -0.58 -19.56
N PHE A 126 3.29 0.39 -19.45
CA PHE A 126 2.45 0.57 -18.27
C PHE A 126 1.27 -0.39 -18.34
N VAL A 127 0.94 -1.00 -17.21
CA VAL A 127 -0.21 -1.88 -17.04
C VAL A 127 -0.99 -1.40 -15.84
N GLU A 128 -2.29 -1.25 -16.03
CA GLU A 128 -3.25 -0.95 -14.99
C GLU A 128 -3.85 -2.26 -14.46
N GLY A 129 -4.11 -2.31 -13.15
CA GLY A 129 -4.66 -3.48 -12.50
C GLY A 129 -3.60 -4.43 -11.94
N ARG A 130 -4.06 -5.56 -11.43
CA ARG A 130 -3.25 -6.57 -10.73
C ARG A 130 -2.92 -7.78 -11.60
N GLU A 131 -3.57 -7.88 -12.74
CA GLU A 131 -3.51 -9.00 -13.66
C GLU A 131 -2.08 -9.15 -14.18
N GLY A 132 -1.50 -10.34 -14.05
CA GLY A 132 -0.14 -10.63 -14.51
C GLY A 132 0.98 -10.25 -13.54
N ILE A 133 0.66 -9.69 -12.36
CA ILE A 133 1.67 -9.46 -11.32
C ILE A 133 2.02 -10.79 -10.63
N LEU A 134 3.27 -11.21 -10.75
CA LEU A 134 3.80 -12.33 -9.99
C LEU A 134 4.31 -11.84 -8.63
N ILE A 135 3.74 -12.37 -7.54
CA ILE A 135 4.08 -11.99 -6.15
C ILE A 135 5.58 -12.14 -5.87
N THR A 136 6.21 -13.18 -6.42
CA THR A 136 7.65 -13.40 -6.30
C THR A 136 8.45 -12.27 -6.95
N GLU A 137 8.11 -11.86 -8.17
CA GLU A 137 8.79 -10.75 -8.86
C GLU A 137 8.58 -9.41 -8.15
N LEU A 138 7.38 -9.16 -7.63
CA LEU A 138 7.08 -7.94 -6.90
C LEU A 138 7.91 -7.84 -5.61
N ASN A 139 8.07 -8.95 -4.88
CA ASN A 139 8.95 -9.02 -3.73
C ASN A 139 10.43 -8.80 -4.11
N GLU A 140 10.89 -9.37 -5.22
CA GLU A 140 12.25 -9.11 -5.73
C GLU A 140 12.45 -7.62 -6.08
N LEU A 141 11.44 -6.96 -6.65
CA LEU A 141 11.47 -5.52 -6.90
C LEU A 141 11.58 -4.73 -5.58
N PHE A 142 10.79 -5.08 -4.58
CA PHE A 142 10.84 -4.47 -3.25
C PHE A 142 12.22 -4.62 -2.60
N GLU A 143 12.80 -5.81 -2.62
CA GLU A 143 14.15 -6.05 -2.10
C GLU A 143 15.21 -5.19 -2.81
N LYS A 144 15.13 -5.08 -4.15
CA LYS A 144 16.06 -4.25 -4.95
C LYS A 144 15.99 -2.77 -4.61
N VAL A 145 14.80 -2.26 -4.28
CA VAL A 145 14.62 -0.86 -3.84
C VAL A 145 14.83 -0.68 -2.33
N GLY A 146 15.26 -1.73 -1.60
CA GLY A 146 15.54 -1.66 -0.18
C GLY A 146 14.30 -1.70 0.73
N PHE A 147 13.15 -2.10 0.20
CA PHE A 147 11.97 -2.41 1.00
C PHE A 147 12.12 -3.81 1.62
N PRO A 148 11.55 -4.04 2.81
CA PRO A 148 11.54 -5.38 3.38
C PRO A 148 10.72 -6.32 2.50
N ARG A 149 11.19 -7.56 2.40
CA ARG A 149 10.42 -8.64 1.77
C ARG A 149 9.14 -8.85 2.57
N ARG A 150 8.02 -8.99 1.87
CA ARG A 150 6.71 -9.19 2.48
C ARG A 150 6.29 -10.65 2.37
N ASP A 151 5.51 -11.09 3.36
CA ASP A 151 4.84 -12.38 3.31
C ASP A 151 3.96 -12.47 2.04
N PRO A 152 4.13 -13.50 1.19
CA PRO A 152 3.42 -13.60 -0.09
C PRO A 152 1.90 -13.62 0.03
N ASP A 153 1.38 -14.25 1.09
CA ASP A 153 -0.07 -14.39 1.27
C ASP A 153 -0.70 -13.07 1.70
N ARG A 154 -0.06 -12.36 2.63
CA ARG A 154 -0.46 -10.99 3.00
C ARG A 154 -0.34 -10.02 1.83
N LEU A 155 0.70 -10.15 1.01
CA LEU A 155 0.88 -9.29 -0.16
C LEU A 155 -0.24 -9.52 -1.19
N ARG A 156 -0.66 -10.77 -1.39
CA ARG A 156 -1.81 -11.09 -2.26
C ARG A 156 -3.07 -10.40 -1.79
N VAL A 157 -3.41 -10.54 -0.51
CA VAL A 157 -4.58 -9.88 0.09
C VAL A 157 -4.48 -8.36 -0.01
N ALA A 158 -3.28 -7.79 0.17
CA ALA A 158 -3.07 -6.35 0.03
C ALA A 158 -3.33 -5.86 -1.41
N LEU A 159 -2.91 -6.63 -2.42
CA LEU A 159 -3.20 -6.32 -3.83
C LEU A 159 -4.68 -6.47 -4.16
N GLU A 160 -5.37 -7.43 -3.54
CA GLU A 160 -6.81 -7.63 -3.72
C GLU A 160 -7.65 -6.47 -3.16
N ASN A 161 -7.20 -5.85 -2.07
CA ASN A 161 -7.88 -4.74 -1.41
C ASN A 161 -7.30 -3.36 -1.77
N THR A 162 -6.58 -3.28 -2.88
CA THR A 162 -6.05 -2.01 -3.38
C THR A 162 -7.00 -1.44 -4.44
N TYR A 163 -7.27 -0.14 -4.35
CA TYR A 163 -8.23 0.53 -5.22
C TYR A 163 -7.68 0.75 -6.64
N HIS A 164 -6.46 1.32 -6.75
CA HIS A 164 -5.76 1.44 -8.02
C HIS A 164 -4.32 0.94 -7.93
N ILE A 165 -3.93 0.14 -8.93
CA ILE A 165 -2.58 -0.37 -9.12
C ILE A 165 -2.13 0.02 -10.53
N ILE A 166 -0.92 0.54 -10.63
CA ILE A 166 -0.24 0.76 -11.89
C ILE A 166 1.17 0.20 -11.77
N TRP A 167 1.56 -0.61 -12.72
CA TRP A 167 2.89 -1.21 -12.75
C TRP A 167 3.48 -1.13 -14.14
N VAL A 168 4.80 -1.27 -14.22
CA VAL A 168 5.58 -1.18 -15.46
C VAL A 168 6.22 -2.51 -15.69
N ARG A 169 6.10 -3.05 -16.91
CA ARG A 169 6.77 -4.28 -17.33
C ARG A 169 7.71 -4.04 -18.50
N ALA A 170 8.71 -4.88 -18.65
CA ALA A 170 9.56 -4.90 -19.83
C ALA A 170 8.74 -5.34 -21.05
N ALA A 171 8.63 -4.50 -22.09
CA ALA A 171 7.95 -4.85 -23.34
C ALA A 171 8.78 -5.80 -24.21
N LYS A 172 10.12 -5.75 -24.09
CA LYS A 172 11.07 -6.54 -24.88
C LYS A 172 12.17 -7.12 -23.98
N GLN A 173 12.76 -8.23 -24.41
CA GLN A 173 13.95 -8.79 -23.77
C GLN A 173 15.13 -7.81 -23.94
N SER A 174 15.84 -7.52 -22.87
CA SER A 174 17.03 -6.67 -22.89
C SER A 174 18.12 -7.19 -21.95
N ARG A 175 19.28 -6.54 -21.92
CA ARG A 175 20.34 -6.81 -20.94
C ARG A 175 19.90 -6.48 -19.50
N LEU A 176 18.91 -5.59 -19.34
CA LEU A 176 18.49 -5.07 -18.03
C LEU A 176 17.31 -5.83 -17.43
N ALA A 177 16.44 -6.40 -18.26
CA ALA A 177 15.22 -7.07 -17.82
C ALA A 177 14.76 -8.11 -18.84
N ARG A 178 14.11 -9.18 -18.34
CA ARG A 178 13.43 -10.16 -19.19
C ARG A 178 12.09 -9.63 -19.67
N GLN A 179 11.64 -10.03 -20.85
CA GLN A 179 10.31 -9.66 -21.36
C GLN A 179 9.23 -10.03 -20.34
N GLY A 180 8.31 -9.10 -20.07
CA GLY A 180 7.24 -9.24 -19.09
C GLY A 180 7.65 -9.00 -17.63
N GLN A 181 8.94 -8.85 -17.32
CA GLN A 181 9.40 -8.62 -15.95
C GLN A 181 8.89 -7.29 -15.38
N ILE A 182 8.49 -7.29 -14.11
CA ILE A 182 8.15 -6.05 -13.40
C ILE A 182 9.38 -5.14 -13.20
N ILE A 183 9.24 -3.90 -13.64
CA ILE A 183 10.26 -2.84 -13.57
C ILE A 183 9.86 -1.77 -12.56
N GLY A 184 8.58 -1.47 -12.46
CA GLY A 184 8.06 -0.46 -11.55
C GLY A 184 6.68 -0.81 -11.05
N PHE A 185 6.30 -0.28 -9.90
CA PHE A 185 5.06 -0.60 -9.23
C PHE A 185 4.61 0.61 -8.41
N ALA A 186 3.34 0.98 -8.51
CA ALA A 186 2.69 2.00 -7.71
C ALA A 186 1.28 1.55 -7.31
N ARG A 187 0.90 1.78 -6.05
CA ARG A 187 -0.44 1.39 -5.57
C ARG A 187 -1.05 2.42 -4.61
N ALA A 188 -2.37 2.57 -4.69
CA ALA A 188 -3.15 3.40 -3.78
C ALA A 188 -4.39 2.65 -3.25
N THR A 189 -4.63 2.75 -1.95
CA THR A 189 -5.90 2.34 -1.33
C THR A 189 -6.81 3.54 -1.21
N SER A 190 -8.12 3.32 -1.27
CA SER A 190 -9.12 4.37 -1.10
C SER A 190 -10.40 3.79 -0.55
N ASP A 191 -11.20 4.63 0.10
CA ASP A 191 -12.62 4.37 0.37
C ASP A 191 -13.53 4.59 -0.87
N GLY A 192 -12.94 5.05 -1.98
CA GLY A 192 -13.61 5.30 -3.26
C GLY A 192 -14.35 6.62 -3.34
N VAL A 193 -14.34 7.44 -2.29
CA VAL A 193 -15.18 8.66 -2.22
C VAL A 193 -14.44 9.84 -1.58
N LEU A 194 -13.83 9.65 -0.42
CA LEU A 194 -13.31 10.74 0.41
C LEU A 194 -11.80 10.85 0.34
N SER A 195 -11.10 9.72 0.40
CA SER A 195 -9.65 9.74 0.58
C SER A 195 -8.94 8.58 -0.10
N ALA A 196 -7.73 8.87 -0.58
CA ALA A 196 -6.80 7.86 -1.05
C ALA A 196 -5.43 8.03 -0.40
N THR A 197 -4.75 6.90 -0.20
CA THR A 197 -3.38 6.86 0.30
C THR A 197 -2.53 6.02 -0.64
N VAL A 198 -1.48 6.64 -1.18
CA VAL A 198 -0.45 5.97 -1.96
C VAL A 198 0.52 5.30 -1.00
N TRP A 199 0.66 3.98 -1.12
CA TRP A 199 1.48 3.20 -0.20
C TRP A 199 2.85 2.90 -0.78
N ASP A 200 2.86 2.08 -1.83
CA ASP A 200 4.09 1.55 -2.40
C ASP A 200 4.35 2.25 -3.73
N VAL A 201 5.51 2.87 -3.86
CA VAL A 201 6.03 3.39 -5.13
C VAL A 201 7.46 2.90 -5.26
N ALA A 202 7.69 1.98 -6.18
CA ALA A 202 8.97 1.32 -6.39
C ALA A 202 9.34 1.33 -7.87
N VAL A 203 10.59 1.68 -8.17
CA VAL A 203 11.17 1.57 -9.52
C VAL A 203 12.51 0.89 -9.40
N ASN A 204 12.72 -0.16 -10.20
CA ASN A 204 13.95 -0.92 -10.24
C ASN A 204 15.15 0.03 -10.39
N PRO A 205 16.20 -0.10 -9.56
CA PRO A 205 17.36 0.81 -9.57
C PRO A 205 17.99 1.02 -10.94
N ALA A 206 18.02 -0.01 -11.79
CA ALA A 206 18.57 0.09 -13.16
C ALA A 206 17.75 1.02 -14.08
N TRP A 207 16.51 1.31 -13.71
CA TRP A 207 15.54 2.10 -14.47
C TRP A 207 15.18 3.42 -13.78
N GLN A 208 15.87 3.79 -12.70
CA GLN A 208 15.67 5.08 -12.02
C GLN A 208 16.25 6.24 -12.84
N ARG A 209 15.83 7.47 -12.51
CA ARG A 209 16.20 8.71 -13.24
C ARG A 209 15.79 8.75 -14.71
N SER A 210 14.98 7.79 -15.16
CA SER A 210 14.41 7.71 -16.51
C SER A 210 13.05 8.41 -16.66
N GLY A 211 12.51 8.94 -15.55
CA GLY A 211 11.16 9.51 -15.48
C GLY A 211 10.06 8.52 -15.07
N LEU A 212 10.35 7.23 -14.92
CA LEU A 212 9.33 6.21 -14.58
C LEU A 212 8.60 6.45 -13.26
N GLY A 213 9.29 6.90 -12.21
CA GLY A 213 8.65 7.18 -10.92
C GLY A 213 7.62 8.30 -11.01
N ARG A 214 7.99 9.38 -11.73
CA ARG A 214 7.09 10.49 -12.04
C ARG A 214 5.90 10.01 -12.87
N ALA A 215 6.16 9.23 -13.91
CA ALA A 215 5.17 8.69 -14.84
C ALA A 215 4.14 7.77 -14.15
N LEU A 216 4.60 6.93 -13.22
CA LEU A 216 3.74 6.10 -12.36
C LEU A 216 2.83 6.97 -11.49
N MET A 217 3.39 7.96 -10.81
CA MET A 217 2.62 8.86 -9.94
C MET A 217 1.61 9.71 -10.70
N GLU A 218 1.98 10.23 -11.88
CA GLU A 218 1.07 11.00 -12.74
C GLU A 218 -0.14 10.15 -13.15
N ARG A 219 0.09 8.92 -13.62
CA ARG A 219 -1.00 8.00 -14.02
C ARG A 219 -1.86 7.60 -12.82
N LEU A 220 -1.25 7.30 -11.68
CA LEU A 220 -1.97 6.89 -10.48
C LEU A 220 -2.83 8.02 -9.92
N THR A 221 -2.25 9.22 -9.80
CA THR A 221 -2.94 10.40 -9.30
C THR A 221 -4.07 10.81 -10.26
N LYS A 222 -3.83 10.77 -11.59
CA LYS A 222 -4.87 11.01 -12.60
C LYS A 222 -6.07 10.10 -12.39
N LYS A 223 -5.87 8.80 -12.21
CA LYS A 223 -6.96 7.83 -11.98
C LYS A 223 -7.74 8.13 -10.71
N LEU A 224 -7.05 8.45 -9.61
CA LEU A 224 -7.70 8.80 -8.35
C LEU A 224 -8.53 10.08 -8.46
N VAL A 225 -8.02 11.08 -9.17
CA VAL A 225 -8.75 12.34 -9.40
C VAL A 225 -9.93 12.13 -10.34
N GLU A 226 -9.78 11.35 -11.41
CA GLU A 226 -10.88 10.96 -12.31
C GLU A 226 -11.96 10.15 -11.60
N ALA A 227 -11.60 9.40 -10.56
CA ALA A 227 -12.54 8.72 -9.67
C ALA A 227 -13.26 9.68 -8.68
N GLY A 228 -12.95 10.98 -8.71
CA GLY A 228 -13.60 11.99 -7.88
C GLY A 228 -13.07 12.05 -6.44
N ILE A 229 -11.92 11.45 -6.15
CA ILE A 229 -11.36 11.43 -4.80
C ILE A 229 -10.71 12.80 -4.49
N PRO A 230 -11.20 13.56 -3.49
CA PRO A 230 -10.76 14.93 -3.25
C PRO A 230 -9.44 15.03 -2.48
N THR A 231 -9.01 13.97 -1.79
CA THR A 231 -7.81 13.98 -0.95
C THR A 231 -6.91 12.79 -1.26
N ILE A 232 -5.67 13.04 -1.67
CA ILE A 232 -4.66 12.01 -1.98
C ILE A 232 -3.44 12.23 -1.09
N THR A 233 -3.09 11.23 -0.30
CA THR A 233 -2.02 11.29 0.71
C THR A 233 -0.91 10.29 0.42
N LEU A 234 0.32 10.58 0.86
CA LEU A 234 1.46 9.66 0.79
C LEU A 234 2.44 9.91 1.93
N TYR A 235 3.31 8.93 2.20
CA TYR A 235 4.35 9.03 3.23
C TYR A 235 5.76 8.99 2.60
N ALA A 236 6.32 10.16 2.36
CA ALA A 236 7.62 10.28 1.70
C ALA A 236 8.78 10.19 2.69
N GLU A 237 9.86 9.51 2.31
CA GLU A 237 11.16 9.68 2.97
C GLU A 237 11.73 11.08 2.70
N PRO A 238 12.52 11.68 3.62
CA PRO A 238 13.01 13.06 3.47
C PRO A 238 13.71 13.35 2.12
N GLN A 239 14.43 12.36 1.60
CA GLN A 239 15.20 12.44 0.36
C GLN A 239 14.35 12.50 -0.93
N VAL A 240 13.08 12.10 -0.87
CA VAL A 240 12.17 12.07 -2.04
C VAL A 240 11.09 13.13 -2.02
N VAL A 241 11.00 13.94 -0.95
CA VAL A 241 9.90 14.90 -0.83
C VAL A 241 9.89 15.91 -1.98
N GLY A 242 11.07 16.38 -2.41
CA GLY A 242 11.18 17.30 -3.54
C GLY A 242 10.72 16.73 -4.89
N LEU A 243 10.63 15.40 -5.04
CA LEU A 243 9.99 14.78 -6.22
C LEU A 243 8.47 14.95 -6.17
N TYR A 244 7.86 14.71 -5.01
CA TYR A 244 6.42 14.78 -4.82
C TYR A 244 5.92 16.23 -4.80
N GLU A 245 6.70 17.17 -4.26
CA GLU A 245 6.40 18.61 -4.32
C GLU A 245 6.29 19.11 -5.78
N LYS A 246 7.17 18.63 -6.68
CA LYS A 246 7.09 18.93 -8.13
C LYS A 246 5.87 18.31 -8.82
N LEU A 247 5.24 17.33 -8.19
CA LEU A 247 4.00 16.69 -8.65
C LEU A 247 2.74 17.36 -8.05
N GLY A 248 2.90 18.41 -7.25
CA GLY A 248 1.80 19.14 -6.61
C GLY A 248 1.41 18.62 -5.22
N TYR A 249 2.17 17.68 -4.64
CA TYR A 249 1.95 17.27 -3.25
C TYR A 249 2.49 18.33 -2.29
N VAL A 250 1.76 18.58 -1.21
CA VAL A 250 2.15 19.54 -0.17
C VAL A 250 2.58 18.77 1.08
N ARG A 251 3.71 19.17 1.68
CA ARG A 251 4.18 18.63 2.96
C ARG A 251 3.48 19.34 4.11
N ASP A 252 3.05 18.57 5.11
CA ASP A 252 2.44 19.06 6.35
C ASP A 252 1.40 20.17 6.13
N PRO A 253 0.37 19.96 5.28
CA PRO A 253 -0.67 20.95 5.04
C PRO A 253 -1.32 21.32 6.39
N ASP A 254 -1.39 22.61 6.68
CA ASP A 254 -1.91 23.16 7.94
C ASP A 254 -1.25 22.59 9.22
N GLY A 255 -0.01 22.09 9.12
CA GLY A 255 0.72 21.50 10.25
C GLY A 255 0.23 20.10 10.65
N ILE A 256 -0.60 19.44 9.83
CA ILE A 256 -1.05 18.06 10.06
C ILE A 256 0.13 17.11 9.88
N ARG A 257 0.37 16.29 10.89
CA ARG A 257 1.46 15.30 10.89
C ARG A 257 0.95 13.87 10.81
N GLY A 258 1.60 13.08 9.97
CA GLY A 258 1.41 11.63 9.92
C GLY A 258 1.89 10.98 11.22
N MET A 259 1.00 10.23 11.88
CA MET A 259 1.30 9.50 13.11
C MET A 259 1.12 8.00 12.88
N ALA A 260 2.00 7.17 13.44
CA ALA A 260 1.91 5.72 13.33
C ALA A 260 1.89 5.07 14.71
N PHE A 261 0.92 4.20 14.94
CA PHE A 261 0.87 3.37 16.14
C PHE A 261 1.72 2.12 15.95
N GLN A 262 2.83 2.03 16.69
CA GLN A 262 3.77 0.91 16.58
C GLN A 262 4.13 0.37 17.97
N ARG A 263 4.41 -0.94 18.05
CA ARG A 263 4.92 -1.55 19.29
C ARG A 263 6.29 -0.95 19.64
N ARG A 264 6.44 -0.51 20.90
CA ARG A 264 7.73 -0.07 21.44
C ARG A 264 8.74 -1.23 21.34
N LYS A 265 9.92 -0.97 20.77
CA LYS A 265 11.02 -1.92 20.82
C LYS A 265 11.61 -1.92 22.24
N LYS A 266 11.81 -3.11 22.82
CA LYS A 266 12.70 -3.24 23.99
C LYS A 266 14.13 -3.05 23.49
N GLU A 267 14.78 -1.98 23.91
CA GLU A 267 16.22 -1.84 23.74
C GLU A 267 16.92 -2.95 24.52
N LYS A 268 17.87 -3.65 23.89
CA LYS A 268 18.72 -4.58 24.62
C LYS A 268 19.71 -3.75 25.43
N THR A 269 19.40 -3.52 26.70
CA THR A 269 20.36 -3.00 27.68
C THR A 269 21.54 -3.95 27.74
N GLY A 270 22.69 -3.53 27.22
CA GLY A 270 23.94 -4.27 27.29
C GLY A 270 24.38 -4.39 28.75
N LEU A 271 24.38 -5.61 29.27
CA LEU A 271 25.07 -5.95 30.50
C LEU A 271 26.58 -5.88 30.21
N LEU A 272 27.20 -4.72 30.44
CA LEU A 272 28.65 -4.65 30.62
C LEU A 272 28.94 -5.10 32.05
N THR A 273 29.11 -6.41 32.25
CA THR A 273 29.69 -6.90 33.50
C THR A 273 31.16 -6.47 33.50
N ARG A 274 31.46 -5.50 34.37
CA ARG A 274 32.83 -5.15 34.77
C ARG A 274 33.48 -6.41 35.34
N ALA A 275 34.53 -6.90 34.68
CA ALA A 275 35.49 -7.79 35.32
C ALA A 275 36.34 -6.93 36.26
N ALA A 276 36.24 -7.22 37.55
CA ALA A 276 37.20 -6.81 38.57
C ALA A 276 38.16 -7.98 38.82
#